data_AF-A0A150NY93-F1
#
_entry.id   AF-A0A150NY93-F1
#
_cell.length_a   1.000
_cell.length_b   1.000
_cell.length_c   1.000
_cell.angle_alpha   90.00
_cell.angle_beta   90.00
_cell.angle_gamma   90.00
#
_symmetry.space_group_name_H-M   'P 1'
#
loop_
_entity.id
_entity.type
_entity.pdbx_description
1 polymer ?
#
loop_
_entity_poly.entity_id
_entity_poly.type
_entity_poly.pdbx_seq_one_letter_code
_entity_poly.pdbx_strand_id
1 'polypeptide(L)'
;MEATRRVLVVDDEEGMRATVAANLELEGYEVVEARDGAHALELVRQQRFSLVLTDVKMPGLNGVETFRELRRVQPDLTVVLMTAFAIEQLIEEGIGEGVYAVIYKPFSMDHLMRIVARALGSRGVLVVDDLPAVAESIVAGLNAAGLRAEAVYDGQTAIQRARDEAVDVCVLDLLMPSLDGVKTYEQLRRMSRPITVIAMTGHAAPELIHAFTSRGGYACLHKPFGVRELMHTIARARSDPGTC
;
A
#
# COMPACT_ATOMS: atom_id res chain seq x y z
N MET A 1 24.74 -3.18 6.40
CA MET A 1 24.10 -2.63 7.62
C MET A 1 22.62 -2.63 7.33
N GLU A 2 21.87 -3.56 7.92
CA GLU A 2 20.40 -3.54 7.82
C GLU A 2 19.94 -2.25 8.47
N ALA A 3 19.28 -1.37 7.71
CA ALA A 3 18.72 -0.15 8.27
C ALA A 3 17.75 -0.56 9.37
N THR A 4 18.02 -0.14 10.61
CA THR A 4 17.14 -0.35 11.75
C THR A 4 15.76 0.17 11.38
N ARG A 5 14.79 -0.75 11.24
CA ARG A 5 13.43 -0.44 10.82
C ARG A 5 12.66 0.12 12.01
N ARG A 6 12.92 1.39 12.34
CA ARG A 6 12.25 2.10 13.43
C ARG A 6 10.80 2.38 13.05
N VAL A 7 9.87 1.96 13.90
CA VAL A 7 8.42 2.12 13.74
C VAL A 7 7.89 3.09 14.80
N LEU A 8 7.09 4.07 14.37
CA LEU A 8 6.37 4.96 15.28
C LEU A 8 4.93 4.47 15.44
N VAL A 9 4.47 4.26 16.66
CA VAL A 9 3.07 3.91 16.97
C VAL A 9 2.40 5.12 17.60
N VAL A 10 1.33 5.62 16.97
CA VAL A 10 0.60 6.81 17.39
C VAL A 10 -0.85 6.45 17.69
N ASP A 11 -1.25 6.53 18.95
CA ASP A 11 -2.61 6.23 19.40
C ASP A 11 -2.84 6.92 20.75
N ASP A 12 -3.99 7.56 20.97
CA ASP A 12 -4.33 8.22 22.23
C ASP A 12 -4.75 7.22 23.32
N GLU A 13 -5.17 6.02 22.93
CA GLU A 13 -5.47 4.93 23.85
C GLU A 13 -4.18 4.21 24.27
N GLU A 14 -3.72 4.48 25.50
CA GLU A 14 -2.48 3.89 26.06
C GLU A 14 -2.44 2.36 25.97
N GLY A 15 -3.55 1.67 26.25
CA GLY A 15 -3.62 0.22 26.19
C GLY A 15 -3.41 -0.33 24.77
N MET A 16 -4.05 0.28 23.77
CA MET A 16 -3.89 -0.10 22.36
C MET A 16 -2.46 0.21 21.88
N ARG A 17 -1.95 1.41 22.18
CA ARG A 17 -0.60 1.85 21.81
C ARG A 17 0.47 0.90 22.35
N ALA A 18 0.43 0.59 23.64
CA ALA A 18 1.37 -0.31 24.30
C ALA A 18 1.26 -1.75 23.77
N THR A 19 0.03 -2.21 23.47
CA THR A 19 -0.18 -3.55 22.92
C THR A 19 0.43 -3.67 21.52
N VAL A 20 0.19 -2.71 20.64
CA VAL A 20 0.79 -2.69 19.29
C VAL A 20 2.31 -2.60 19.37
N ALA A 21 2.84 -1.72 20.24
CA ALA A 21 4.27 -1.56 20.43
C ALA A 21 4.94 -2.85 20.91
N ALA A 22 4.42 -3.49 21.96
CA ALA A 22 4.98 -4.73 22.50
C ALA A 22 5.02 -5.86 21.45
N ASN A 23 3.99 -5.98 20.60
CA ASN A 23 3.97 -7.00 19.56
C ASN A 23 4.98 -6.71 18.43
N LEU A 24 5.17 -5.45 18.06
CA LEU A 24 6.21 -5.06 17.11
C LEU A 24 7.63 -5.31 17.67
N GLU A 25 7.85 -5.04 18.95
CA GLU A 25 9.13 -5.31 19.61
C GLU A 25 9.44 -6.81 19.67
N LEU A 26 8.42 -7.66 19.91
CA LEU A 26 8.56 -9.12 19.84
C LEU A 26 8.99 -9.62 18.46
N GLU A 27 8.57 -8.94 17.40
CA GLU A 27 9.00 -9.20 16.01
C GLU A 27 10.37 -8.57 15.67
N GLY A 28 11.03 -7.92 16.64
CA GLY A 28 12.37 -7.37 16.50
C GLY A 28 12.45 -5.95 15.92
N TYR A 29 11.33 -5.23 15.84
CA TYR A 29 11.33 -3.82 15.41
C TYR A 29 11.75 -2.90 16.56
N GLU A 30 12.42 -1.79 16.21
CA GLU A 30 12.67 -0.70 17.15
C GLU A 30 11.42 0.19 17.18
N VAL A 31 10.72 0.24 18.31
CA VAL A 31 9.45 0.97 18.42
C VAL A 31 9.61 2.24 19.22
N VAL A 32 8.98 3.31 18.77
CA VAL A 32 8.76 4.53 19.54
C VAL A 32 7.27 4.78 19.62
N GLU A 33 6.79 5.18 20.78
CA GLU A 33 5.38 5.49 21.02
C GLU A 33 5.12 7.00 21.03
N ALA A 34 4.01 7.40 20.43
CA ALA A 34 3.44 8.74 20.54
C ALA A 34 1.98 8.67 20.97
N ARG A 35 1.59 9.56 21.89
CA ARG A 35 0.24 9.57 22.45
C ARG A 35 -0.77 10.38 21.62
N ASP A 36 -0.28 11.14 20.64
CA ASP A 36 -1.09 12.01 19.80
C ASP A 36 -0.26 12.46 18.57
N GLY A 37 -0.92 13.11 17.61
CA GLY A 37 -0.28 13.62 16.40
C GLY A 37 0.79 14.70 16.63
N ALA A 38 0.68 15.50 17.70
CA ALA A 38 1.65 16.54 18.02
C ALA A 38 2.95 15.94 18.53
N HIS A 39 2.87 14.97 19.45
CA HIS A 39 4.01 14.22 19.94
C HIS A 39 4.68 13.42 18.80
N ALA A 40 3.88 12.82 17.90
CA ALA A 40 4.42 12.16 16.70
C ALA A 40 5.24 13.15 15.84
N LEU A 41 4.72 14.37 15.64
CA LEU A 41 5.40 15.41 14.87
C LEU A 41 6.71 15.89 15.52
N GLU A 42 6.76 15.97 16.84
CA GLU A 42 8.00 16.26 17.59
C GLU A 42 9.04 15.16 17.36
N LEU A 43 8.64 13.90 17.47
CA LEU A 43 9.54 12.75 17.31
C LEU A 43 10.10 12.66 15.88
N VAL A 44 9.27 12.82 14.83
CA VAL A 44 9.78 12.75 13.45
C VAL A 44 10.72 13.90 13.09
N ARG A 45 10.72 15.01 13.83
CA ARG A 45 11.71 16.08 13.65
C ARG A 45 13.06 15.73 14.25
N GLN A 46 13.09 14.85 15.26
CA GLN A 46 14.30 14.48 15.99
C GLN A 46 14.96 13.23 15.40
N GLN A 47 14.18 12.33 14.81
CA GLN A 47 14.65 11.02 14.35
C GLN A 47 13.90 10.53 13.11
N ARG A 48 14.56 9.65 12.34
CA ARG A 48 13.98 9.04 11.12
C ARG A 48 13.21 7.79 11.47
N PHE A 49 12.08 7.60 10.79
CA PHE A 49 11.24 6.42 10.90
C PHE A 49 11.06 5.76 9.54
N SER A 50 10.91 4.43 9.55
CA SER A 50 10.62 3.67 8.33
C SER A 50 9.12 3.49 8.11
N LEU A 51 8.33 3.52 9.19
CA LEU A 51 6.88 3.32 9.20
C LEU A 51 6.25 4.07 10.38
N VAL A 52 5.06 4.61 10.17
CA VAL A 52 4.16 5.09 11.23
C VAL A 52 2.86 4.32 11.17
N LEU A 53 2.42 3.80 12.31
CA LEU A 53 1.07 3.32 12.52
C LEU A 53 0.34 4.39 13.31
N THR A 54 -0.70 5.01 12.76
CA THR A 54 -1.43 6.09 13.44
C THR A 54 -2.91 5.81 13.53
N ASP A 55 -3.50 5.97 14.69
CA ASP A 55 -4.95 6.04 14.81
C ASP A 55 -5.49 7.26 14.06
N VAL A 56 -6.67 7.13 13.45
CA VAL A 56 -7.35 8.22 12.75
C VAL A 56 -8.05 9.16 13.72
N LYS A 57 -8.68 8.63 14.77
CA LYS A 57 -9.52 9.38 15.69
C LYS A 57 -8.75 9.72 16.96
N MET A 58 -7.93 10.76 16.88
CA MET A 58 -7.22 11.32 18.02
C MET A 58 -7.70 12.75 18.33
N PRO A 59 -7.62 13.21 19.59
CA PRO A 59 -7.85 14.60 19.94
C PRO A 59 -6.76 15.52 19.37
N GLY A 60 -7.15 16.73 18.95
CA GLY A 60 -6.22 17.68 18.33
C GLY A 60 -5.98 17.35 16.86
N LEU A 61 -4.74 17.01 16.49
CA LEU A 61 -4.43 16.53 15.14
C LEU A 61 -4.94 15.10 14.98
N ASN A 62 -5.89 14.90 14.06
CA ASN A 62 -6.34 13.57 13.70
C ASN A 62 -5.27 12.81 12.88
N GLY A 63 -5.44 11.51 12.65
CA GLY A 63 -4.43 10.69 11.98
C GLY A 63 -4.11 11.09 10.53
N VAL A 64 -5.08 11.64 9.79
CA VAL A 64 -4.88 12.08 8.40
C VAL A 64 -4.19 13.44 8.35
N GLU A 65 -4.56 14.37 9.23
CA GLU A 65 -3.82 15.61 9.44
C GLU A 65 -2.38 15.34 9.90
N THR A 66 -2.22 14.40 10.84
CA THR A 66 -0.91 13.94 11.29
C THR A 66 -0.11 13.43 10.10
N PHE A 67 -0.65 12.50 9.30
CA PHE A 67 -0.01 12.02 8.06
C PHE A 67 0.49 13.16 7.16
N ARG A 68 -0.35 14.16 6.89
CA ARG A 68 0.01 15.32 6.05
C ARG A 68 1.22 16.07 6.61
N GLU A 69 1.24 16.35 7.91
CA GLU A 69 2.36 17.04 8.55
C GLU A 69 3.62 16.18 8.62
N LEU A 70 3.49 14.88 8.94
CA LEU A 70 4.62 13.96 8.97
C LEU A 70 5.31 13.86 7.60
N ARG A 71 4.53 13.80 6.52
CA ARG A 71 5.04 13.72 5.16
C ARG A 71 5.76 15.00 4.71
N ARG A 72 5.35 16.17 5.23
CA ARG A 72 6.10 17.43 4.99
C ARG A 72 7.49 17.41 5.64
N VAL A 73 7.63 16.73 6.79
CA VAL A 73 8.92 16.61 7.49
C VAL A 73 9.77 15.47 6.91
N GLN A 74 9.14 14.34 6.60
CA GLN A 74 9.78 13.16 6.03
C GLN A 74 8.99 12.65 4.81
N PRO A 75 9.32 13.11 3.58
CA PRO A 75 8.54 12.79 2.38
C PRO A 75 8.46 11.29 2.02
N ASP A 76 9.47 10.51 2.41
CA ASP A 76 9.54 9.05 2.19
C ASP A 76 8.88 8.22 3.30
N LEU A 77 8.32 8.87 4.32
CA LEU A 77 7.74 8.17 5.47
C LEU A 77 6.47 7.43 5.06
N THR A 78 6.47 6.12 5.30
CA THR A 78 5.30 5.27 5.07
C THR A 78 4.39 5.36 6.28
N VAL A 79 3.10 5.58 6.02
CA VAL A 79 2.08 5.72 7.06
C VAL A 79 0.94 4.74 6.79
N VAL A 80 0.54 4.02 7.82
CA VAL A 80 -0.64 3.15 7.86
C VAL A 80 -1.63 3.75 8.85
N LEU A 81 -2.85 3.96 8.39
CA LEU A 81 -3.93 4.47 9.22
C LEU A 81 -4.65 3.32 9.92
N MET A 82 -4.90 3.45 11.22
CA MET A 82 -5.73 2.55 12.02
C MET A 82 -7.05 3.27 12.35
N THR A 83 -8.21 2.64 12.14
CA THR A 83 -9.50 3.37 12.29
C THR A 83 -10.67 2.49 12.70
N ALA A 84 -11.59 3.02 13.50
CA ALA A 84 -12.80 2.34 13.96
C ALA A 84 -14.08 2.73 13.17
N PHE A 85 -13.97 3.02 11.86
CA PHE A 85 -15.09 3.38 10.94
C PHE A 85 -15.72 4.78 11.06
N ALA A 86 -15.21 5.69 11.90
CA ALA A 86 -15.96 6.92 12.22
C ALA A 86 -15.90 8.06 11.17
N ILE A 87 -14.96 8.06 10.20
CA ILE A 87 -14.77 9.20 9.27
C ILE A 87 -14.31 8.72 7.87
N GLU A 88 -15.23 8.13 7.10
CA GLU A 88 -14.92 7.59 5.76
C GLU A 88 -14.29 8.64 4.82
N GLN A 89 -14.87 9.84 4.73
CA GLN A 89 -14.38 10.89 3.81
C GLN A 89 -12.92 11.30 4.08
N LEU A 90 -12.54 11.44 5.35
CA LEU A 90 -11.18 11.83 5.71
C LEU A 90 -10.17 10.72 5.39
N ILE A 91 -10.56 9.46 5.62
CA ILE A 91 -9.76 8.31 5.22
C ILE A 91 -9.61 8.29 3.70
N GLU A 92 -10.67 8.59 2.95
CA GLU A 92 -10.63 8.66 1.49
C GLU A 92 -9.66 9.73 0.99
N GLU A 93 -9.63 10.90 1.63
CA GLU A 93 -8.63 11.92 1.34
C GLU A 93 -7.21 11.42 1.60
N GLY A 94 -6.96 10.81 2.76
CA GLY A 94 -5.65 10.25 3.11
C GLY A 94 -5.18 9.20 2.09
N ILE A 95 -6.08 8.35 1.61
CA ILE A 95 -5.80 7.38 0.54
C ILE A 95 -5.45 8.10 -0.77
N GLY A 96 -6.23 9.10 -1.16
CA GLY A 96 -5.94 9.92 -2.35
C GLY A 96 -4.60 10.67 -2.26
N GLU A 97 -4.13 10.92 -1.04
CA GLU A 97 -2.85 11.55 -0.72
C GLU A 97 -1.73 10.54 -0.47
N GLY A 98 -1.95 9.24 -0.64
CA GLY A 98 -0.86 8.25 -0.65
C GLY A 98 -0.48 7.65 0.69
N VAL A 99 -1.39 7.55 1.67
CA VAL A 99 -1.18 6.60 2.78
C VAL A 99 -1.00 5.19 2.20
N TYR A 100 -0.16 4.39 2.86
CA TYR A 100 0.21 3.09 2.34
C TYR A 100 -0.93 2.07 2.42
N ALA A 101 -1.60 2.04 3.57
CA ALA A 101 -2.71 1.13 3.85
C ALA A 101 -3.61 1.72 4.94
N VAL A 102 -4.84 1.20 5.03
CA VAL A 102 -5.81 1.52 6.09
C VAL A 102 -6.28 0.23 6.74
N ILE A 103 -6.04 0.07 8.04
CA ILE A 103 -6.50 -1.07 8.83
C ILE A 103 -7.70 -0.67 9.68
N TYR A 104 -8.75 -1.49 9.65
CA TYR A 104 -9.97 -1.24 10.40
C TYR A 104 -9.94 -1.98 11.73
N LYS A 105 -10.21 -1.26 12.81
CA LYS A 105 -10.42 -1.78 14.17
C LYS A 105 -11.84 -2.37 14.26
N PRO A 106 -12.03 -3.53 14.94
CA PRO A 106 -10.99 -4.37 15.54
C PRO A 106 -10.20 -5.16 14.48
N PHE A 107 -8.89 -5.31 14.69
CA PHE A 107 -7.99 -6.12 13.85
C PHE A 107 -7.24 -7.16 14.69
N SER A 108 -6.77 -8.22 14.06
CA SER A 108 -5.86 -9.18 14.70
C SER A 108 -4.41 -8.70 14.61
N MET A 109 -3.58 -9.08 15.58
CA MET A 109 -2.17 -8.70 15.55
C MET A 109 -1.42 -9.34 14.39
N ASP A 110 -1.74 -10.58 14.04
CA ASP A 110 -1.20 -11.26 12.86
C ASP A 110 -1.48 -10.47 11.58
N HIS A 111 -2.67 -9.90 11.45
CA HIS A 111 -3.03 -9.07 10.31
C HIS A 111 -2.22 -7.77 10.28
N LEU A 112 -2.09 -7.09 11.42
CA LEU A 112 -1.25 -5.90 11.51
C LEU A 112 0.21 -6.20 11.17
N MET A 113 0.78 -7.29 11.70
CA MET A 113 2.17 -7.68 11.45
C MET A 113 2.43 -8.00 9.97
N ARG A 114 1.46 -8.63 9.26
CA ARG A 114 1.56 -8.82 7.81
C ARG A 114 1.62 -7.49 7.05
N ILE A 115 0.79 -6.52 7.43
CA ILE A 115 0.80 -5.19 6.81
C ILE A 115 2.13 -4.49 7.08
N VAL A 116 2.63 -4.53 8.33
CA VAL A 116 3.91 -3.94 8.74
C VAL A 116 5.08 -4.56 7.97
N ALA A 117 5.14 -5.89 7.90
CA ALA A 117 6.20 -6.60 7.20
C ALA A 117 6.21 -6.26 5.70
N ARG A 118 5.03 -6.20 5.07
CA ARG A 118 4.88 -5.75 3.67
C ARG A 118 5.33 -4.30 3.52
N ALA A 119 4.81 -3.40 4.36
CA ALA A 119 5.14 -1.98 4.34
C ALA A 119 6.63 -1.72 4.54
N LEU A 120 7.35 -2.54 5.31
CA LEU A 120 8.79 -2.38 5.53
C LEU A 120 9.65 -3.14 4.51
N GLY A 121 9.09 -4.15 3.83
CA GLY A 121 9.79 -5.03 2.89
C GLY A 121 9.67 -4.63 1.42
N SER A 122 8.46 -4.24 0.97
CA SER A 122 8.13 -3.95 -0.43
C SER A 122 7.07 -2.85 -0.51
N ARG A 123 7.32 -1.80 -1.31
CA ARG A 123 6.40 -0.65 -1.46
C ARG A 123 6.15 -0.23 -2.91
N GLY A 124 6.79 -0.92 -3.85
CA GLY A 124 6.76 -0.58 -5.26
C GLY A 124 5.46 -1.00 -5.92
N VAL A 125 4.94 -0.13 -6.77
CA VAL A 125 3.83 -0.43 -7.68
C VAL A 125 4.37 -0.57 -9.09
N LEU A 126 4.15 -1.72 -9.72
CA LEU A 126 4.49 -1.93 -11.12
C LEU A 126 3.24 -1.70 -11.97
N VAL A 127 3.34 -0.89 -13.03
CA VAL A 127 2.25 -0.67 -13.98
C VAL A 127 2.65 -1.31 -15.30
N VAL A 128 1.87 -2.29 -15.75
CA VAL A 128 2.13 -3.11 -16.94
C VAL A 128 1.08 -2.79 -18.00
N ASP A 129 1.48 -2.13 -19.07
CA ASP A 129 0.61 -1.77 -20.20
C ASP A 129 1.43 -1.72 -21.49
N ASP A 130 0.95 -2.34 -22.56
CA ASP A 130 1.64 -2.33 -23.86
C ASP A 130 1.54 -0.98 -24.59
N LEU A 131 0.73 -0.05 -24.07
CA LEU A 131 0.67 1.34 -24.51
C LEU A 131 1.48 2.24 -23.57
N PRO A 132 2.72 2.66 -23.94
CA PRO A 132 3.59 3.41 -23.04
C PRO A 132 2.97 4.69 -22.49
N ALA A 133 2.22 5.42 -23.30
CA ALA A 133 1.55 6.65 -22.89
C ALA A 133 0.51 6.41 -21.76
N VAL A 134 -0.15 5.25 -21.74
CA VAL A 134 -1.12 4.91 -20.70
C VAL A 134 -0.39 4.53 -19.40
N ALA A 135 0.61 3.65 -19.48
CA ALA A 135 1.43 3.28 -18.32
C ALA A 135 2.10 4.49 -17.69
N GLU A 136 2.74 5.35 -18.48
CA GLU A 136 3.44 6.54 -17.99
C GLU A 136 2.50 7.55 -17.34
N SER A 137 1.29 7.72 -17.88
CA SER A 137 0.27 8.59 -17.27
C SER A 137 -0.16 8.08 -15.89
N ILE A 138 -0.41 6.76 -15.77
CA ILE A 138 -0.76 6.14 -14.48
C ILE A 138 0.40 6.30 -13.49
N VAL A 139 1.62 5.98 -13.90
CA VAL A 139 2.82 6.09 -13.07
C VAL A 139 3.07 7.52 -12.61
N ALA A 140 2.93 8.50 -13.50
CA ALA A 140 3.04 9.91 -13.14
C ALA A 140 2.00 10.31 -12.09
N GLY A 141 0.75 9.84 -12.23
CA GLY A 141 -0.30 10.05 -11.24
C GLY A 141 0.00 9.44 -9.87
N LEU A 142 0.45 8.18 -9.85
CA LEU A 142 0.82 7.46 -8.62
C LEU A 142 2.02 8.12 -7.92
N ASN A 143 3.05 8.50 -8.68
CA ASN A 143 4.24 9.17 -8.16
C ASN A 143 3.91 10.57 -7.62
N ALA A 144 3.06 11.33 -8.30
CA ALA A 144 2.56 12.62 -7.79
C ALA A 144 1.77 12.47 -6.47
N ALA A 145 1.04 11.36 -6.31
CA ALA A 145 0.35 11.03 -5.07
C ALA A 145 1.30 10.50 -3.97
N GLY A 146 2.55 10.16 -4.28
CA GLY A 146 3.56 9.72 -3.30
C GLY A 146 3.88 8.24 -3.28
N LEU A 147 3.29 7.45 -4.18
CA LEU A 147 3.66 6.04 -4.32
C LEU A 147 4.94 5.94 -5.13
N ARG A 148 5.65 4.83 -4.99
CA ARG A 148 6.81 4.51 -5.83
C ARG A 148 6.32 3.61 -6.95
N ALA A 149 6.06 4.18 -8.12
CA ALA A 149 5.54 3.46 -9.27
C ALA A 149 6.53 3.47 -10.45
N GLU A 150 6.58 2.35 -11.17
CA GLU A 150 7.36 2.19 -12.40
C GLU A 150 6.51 1.58 -13.52
N ALA A 151 6.74 2.02 -14.76
CA ALA A 151 6.09 1.50 -15.95
C ALA A 151 6.93 0.39 -16.58
N VAL A 152 6.26 -0.68 -17.00
CA VAL A 152 6.80 -1.72 -17.86
C VAL A 152 5.79 -2.01 -18.97
N TYR A 153 6.28 -2.42 -20.13
CA TYR A 153 5.47 -2.44 -21.35
C TYR A 153 5.17 -3.84 -21.87
N ASP A 154 5.57 -4.86 -21.12
CA ASP A 154 5.33 -6.25 -21.44
C ASP A 154 5.44 -7.11 -20.18
N GLY A 155 4.82 -8.30 -20.22
CA GLY A 155 4.78 -9.18 -19.07
C GLY A 155 6.12 -9.85 -18.73
N GLN A 156 7.05 -10.03 -19.69
CA GLN A 156 8.37 -10.61 -19.39
C GLN A 156 9.21 -9.66 -18.53
N THR A 157 9.26 -8.38 -18.94
CA THR A 157 9.88 -7.31 -18.16
C THR A 157 9.20 -7.19 -16.80
N ALA A 158 7.86 -7.31 -16.75
CA ALA A 158 7.14 -7.26 -15.48
C ALA A 158 7.57 -8.37 -14.50
N ILE A 159 7.70 -9.60 -14.99
CA ILE A 159 8.17 -10.74 -14.20
C ILE A 159 9.62 -10.54 -13.74
N GLN A 160 10.49 -10.00 -14.59
CA GLN A 160 11.88 -9.75 -14.24
C GLN A 160 11.99 -8.68 -13.15
N ARG A 161 11.30 -7.55 -13.29
CA ARG A 161 11.27 -6.48 -12.28
C ARG A 161 10.69 -6.93 -10.95
N ALA A 162 9.62 -7.70 -10.98
CA ALA A 162 9.04 -8.30 -9.78
C ALA A 162 9.99 -9.25 -9.02
N ARG A 163 11.02 -9.81 -9.67
CA ARG A 163 12.06 -10.62 -9.02
C ARG A 163 13.17 -9.76 -8.43
N ASP A 164 13.60 -8.75 -9.19
CA ASP A 164 14.79 -7.95 -8.86
C ASP A 164 14.47 -6.85 -7.82
N GLU A 165 13.22 -6.40 -7.78
CA GLU A 165 12.80 -5.25 -6.99
C GLU A 165 11.75 -5.58 -5.94
N ALA A 166 11.63 -4.69 -4.95
CA ALA A 166 10.68 -4.81 -3.86
C ALA A 166 9.30 -4.25 -4.26
N VAL A 167 8.67 -4.93 -5.21
CA VAL A 167 7.30 -4.66 -5.68
C VAL A 167 6.31 -5.40 -4.79
N ASP A 168 5.24 -4.72 -4.40
CA ASP A 168 4.17 -5.32 -3.61
C ASP A 168 2.82 -5.30 -4.36
N VAL A 169 2.65 -4.40 -5.33
CA VAL A 169 1.45 -4.35 -6.17
C VAL A 169 1.82 -4.29 -7.65
N CYS A 170 1.09 -5.04 -8.48
CA CYS A 170 1.19 -4.98 -9.93
C CYS A 170 -0.17 -4.58 -10.52
N VAL A 171 -0.22 -3.45 -11.23
CA VAL A 171 -1.37 -3.00 -12.03
C VAL A 171 -1.16 -3.50 -13.45
N LEU A 172 -2.00 -4.41 -13.94
CA LEU A 172 -1.73 -5.21 -15.13
C LEU A 172 -2.84 -5.06 -16.16
N ASP A 173 -2.50 -4.62 -17.39
CA ASP A 173 -3.42 -4.76 -18.51
C ASP A 173 -3.63 -6.23 -18.84
N LEU A 174 -4.90 -6.63 -18.96
CA LEU A 174 -5.24 -7.98 -19.39
C LEU A 174 -5.13 -8.14 -20.92
N LEU A 175 -5.25 -7.06 -21.68
CA LEU A 175 -5.24 -7.08 -23.13
C LEU A 175 -3.89 -6.59 -23.67
N MET A 176 -2.93 -7.51 -23.79
CA MET A 176 -1.62 -7.25 -24.41
C MET A 176 -1.34 -8.21 -25.58
N PRO A 177 -0.73 -7.76 -26.70
CA PRO A 177 -0.59 -8.51 -27.94
C PRO A 177 0.48 -9.62 -27.91
N SER A 178 1.50 -9.54 -27.06
CA SER A 178 2.66 -10.46 -27.07
C SER A 178 2.60 -11.55 -26.00
N LEU A 179 2.39 -11.17 -24.73
CA LEU A 179 2.16 -12.09 -23.61
C LEU A 179 0.84 -11.70 -22.95
N ASP A 180 -0.13 -12.61 -22.98
CA ASP A 180 -1.45 -12.43 -22.38
C ASP A 180 -1.30 -12.00 -20.90
N GLY A 181 -2.02 -10.95 -20.49
CA GLY A 181 -2.01 -10.48 -19.10
C GLY A 181 -2.39 -11.58 -18.12
N VAL A 182 -3.24 -12.54 -18.52
CA VAL A 182 -3.57 -13.71 -17.69
C VAL A 182 -2.34 -14.60 -17.44
N LYS A 183 -1.50 -14.83 -18.44
CA LYS A 183 -0.26 -15.62 -18.29
C LYS A 183 0.76 -14.90 -17.42
N THR A 184 0.85 -13.58 -17.56
CA THR A 184 1.70 -12.74 -16.69
C THR A 184 1.25 -12.86 -15.24
N TYR A 185 -0.05 -12.74 -14.99
CA TYR A 185 -0.65 -12.93 -13.67
C TYR A 185 -0.32 -14.32 -13.06
N GLU A 186 -0.49 -15.40 -13.84
CA GLU A 186 -0.18 -16.75 -13.35
C GLU A 186 1.28 -16.93 -12.92
N GLN A 187 2.21 -16.24 -13.57
CA GLN A 187 3.63 -16.28 -13.21
C GLN A 187 3.93 -15.42 -11.98
N LEU A 188 3.36 -14.21 -11.89
CA LEU A 188 3.50 -13.34 -10.72
C LEU A 188 2.97 -14.03 -9.45
N ARG A 189 1.85 -14.74 -9.54
CA ARG A 189 1.27 -15.49 -8.41
C ARG A 189 2.17 -16.61 -7.89
N ARG A 190 3.02 -17.19 -8.74
CA ARG A 190 3.94 -18.28 -8.37
C ARG A 190 5.24 -17.78 -7.73
N MET A 191 5.41 -16.47 -7.58
CA MET A 191 6.60 -15.90 -6.96
C MET A 191 6.65 -16.19 -5.47
N SER A 192 7.87 -16.35 -4.94
CA SER A 192 8.09 -16.57 -3.51
C SER A 192 7.70 -15.36 -2.66
N ARG A 193 7.79 -14.15 -3.21
CA ARG A 193 7.26 -12.92 -2.63
C ARG A 193 5.86 -12.67 -3.20
N PRO A 194 4.81 -12.65 -2.37
CA PRO A 194 3.46 -12.41 -2.86
C PRO A 194 3.32 -10.98 -3.37
N ILE A 195 2.86 -10.84 -4.61
CA ILE A 195 2.53 -9.56 -5.26
C ILE A 195 1.03 -9.53 -5.48
N THR A 196 0.36 -8.49 -5.00
CA THR A 196 -1.07 -8.32 -5.28
C THR A 196 -1.23 -7.79 -6.69
N VAL A 197 -1.97 -8.50 -7.53
CA VAL A 197 -2.24 -8.06 -8.90
C VAL A 197 -3.62 -7.42 -8.97
N ILE A 198 -3.68 -6.21 -9.51
CA ILE A 198 -4.88 -5.46 -9.86
C ILE A 198 -4.94 -5.44 -11.37
N ALA A 199 -5.98 -6.02 -11.96
CA ALA A 199 -6.18 -5.98 -13.40
C ALA A 199 -6.74 -4.62 -13.84
N MET A 200 -6.36 -4.18 -15.04
CA MET A 200 -7.05 -3.12 -15.76
C MET A 200 -7.52 -3.63 -17.12
N THR A 201 -8.71 -3.19 -17.54
CA THR A 201 -9.31 -3.64 -18.81
C THR A 201 -10.01 -2.49 -19.53
N GLY A 202 -9.75 -2.33 -20.83
CA GLY A 202 -10.36 -1.27 -21.66
C GLY A 202 -11.68 -1.62 -22.31
N HIS A 203 -12.02 -2.90 -22.45
CA HIS A 203 -13.31 -3.37 -22.94
C HIS A 203 -13.90 -4.39 -21.97
N ALA A 204 -15.22 -4.55 -22.00
CA ALA A 204 -15.86 -5.66 -21.30
C ALA A 204 -15.40 -6.96 -21.99
N ALA A 205 -14.38 -7.61 -21.41
CA ALA A 205 -13.96 -8.95 -21.75
C ALA A 205 -14.31 -9.87 -20.56
N PRO A 206 -15.59 -10.28 -20.41
CA PRO A 206 -16.06 -11.00 -19.22
C PRO A 206 -15.27 -12.29 -18.98
N GLU A 207 -14.82 -12.95 -20.04
CA GLU A 207 -14.02 -14.17 -19.96
C GLU A 207 -12.65 -13.93 -19.31
N LEU A 208 -11.95 -12.84 -19.66
CA LEU A 208 -10.65 -12.50 -19.08
C LEU A 208 -10.79 -12.06 -17.63
N ILE A 209 -11.81 -11.26 -17.33
CA ILE A 209 -12.11 -10.83 -15.96
C ILE A 209 -12.45 -12.05 -15.09
N HIS A 210 -13.28 -12.96 -15.61
CA HIS A 210 -13.60 -14.20 -14.93
C HIS A 210 -12.36 -15.09 -14.76
N ALA A 211 -11.52 -15.23 -15.78
CA ALA A 211 -10.28 -16.00 -15.71
C ALA A 211 -9.30 -15.45 -14.67
N PHE A 212 -9.20 -14.13 -14.54
CA PHE A 212 -8.37 -13.45 -13.55
C PHE A 212 -8.93 -13.64 -12.13
N THR A 213 -10.21 -13.33 -11.93
CA THR A 213 -10.87 -13.41 -10.61
C THR A 213 -10.96 -14.83 -10.08
N SER A 214 -11.34 -15.81 -10.91
CA SER A 214 -11.38 -17.24 -10.52
C SER A 214 -10.03 -17.81 -10.10
N ARG A 215 -8.93 -17.15 -10.49
CA ARG A 215 -7.56 -17.54 -10.11
C ARG A 215 -7.01 -16.72 -8.93
N GLY A 216 -7.85 -15.97 -8.22
CA GLY A 216 -7.47 -15.18 -7.05
C GLY A 216 -6.96 -13.77 -7.35
N GLY A 217 -7.25 -13.24 -8.54
CA GLY A 217 -6.95 -11.85 -8.86
C GLY A 217 -7.71 -10.91 -7.92
N TYR A 218 -7.06 -9.83 -7.46
CA TYR A 218 -7.60 -9.01 -6.37
C TYR A 218 -8.81 -8.17 -6.79
N ALA A 219 -8.63 -7.35 -7.82
CA ALA A 219 -9.65 -6.45 -8.35
C ALA A 219 -9.40 -6.18 -9.83
N CYS A 220 -10.44 -5.78 -10.56
CA CYS A 220 -10.36 -5.37 -11.95
C CYS A 220 -10.95 -3.98 -12.12
N LEU A 221 -10.16 -3.05 -12.67
CA LEU A 221 -10.57 -1.68 -12.97
C LEU A 221 -10.89 -1.52 -14.46
N HIS A 222 -11.99 -0.84 -14.75
CA HIS A 222 -12.41 -0.56 -16.13
C HIS A 222 -11.83 0.77 -16.60
N LYS A 223 -11.06 0.77 -17.69
CA LYS A 223 -10.56 2.00 -18.32
C LYS A 223 -11.73 2.72 -19.04
N PRO A 224 -11.81 4.06 -19.00
CA PRO A 224 -10.93 4.96 -18.25
C PRO A 224 -11.28 4.99 -16.75
N PHE A 225 -10.26 4.94 -15.90
CA PHE A 225 -10.38 5.14 -14.44
C PHE A 225 -9.48 6.29 -13.99
N GLY A 226 -9.80 6.88 -12.84
CA GLY A 226 -9.00 7.95 -12.24
C GLY A 226 -7.86 7.40 -11.37
N VAL A 227 -6.78 8.19 -11.20
CA VAL A 227 -5.68 7.86 -10.29
C VAL A 227 -6.19 7.61 -8.87
N ARG A 228 -7.17 8.40 -8.40
CA ARG A 228 -7.76 8.24 -7.06
C ARG A 228 -8.40 6.86 -6.88
N GLU A 229 -9.17 6.39 -7.85
CA GLU A 229 -9.81 5.07 -7.81
C GLU A 229 -8.78 3.94 -7.72
N LEU A 230 -7.70 4.05 -8.51
CA LEU A 230 -6.59 3.11 -8.45
C LEU A 230 -5.90 3.13 -7.08
N MET A 231 -5.67 4.32 -6.51
CA MET A 231 -5.08 4.48 -5.17
C MET A 231 -5.93 3.81 -4.08
N HIS A 232 -7.25 3.93 -4.16
CA HIS A 232 -8.16 3.20 -3.26
C HIS A 232 -8.01 1.70 -3.38
N THR A 233 -7.90 1.20 -4.61
CA THR A 233 -7.78 -0.24 -4.84
C THR A 233 -6.42 -0.75 -4.33
N ILE A 234 -5.34 0.02 -4.52
CA ILE A 234 -4.00 -0.27 -3.98
C ILE A 234 -3.99 -0.28 -2.46
N ALA A 235 -4.53 0.75 -1.80
CA ALA A 235 -4.57 0.84 -0.35
C ALA A 235 -5.36 -0.33 0.27
N ARG A 236 -6.50 -0.70 -0.34
CA ARG A 236 -7.29 -1.87 0.08
C ARG A 236 -6.55 -3.18 -0.16
N ALA A 237 -5.86 -3.33 -1.29
CA ALA A 237 -5.03 -4.50 -1.62
C ALA A 237 -3.89 -4.72 -0.61
N ARG A 238 -3.33 -3.63 -0.07
CA ARG A 238 -2.28 -3.68 0.97
C ARG A 238 -2.82 -4.01 2.34
N SER A 239 -4.07 -3.67 2.60
CA SER A 239 -4.78 -3.98 3.85
C SER A 239 -5.47 -5.33 3.83
N ASP A 240 -5.65 -5.96 2.68
CA ASP A 240 -6.36 -7.24 2.61
C ASP A 240 -5.53 -8.33 3.32
N PRO A 241 -6.11 -9.08 4.27
CA PRO A 241 -5.42 -10.19 4.91
C PRO A 241 -4.96 -11.27 3.92
N GLY A 242 -5.45 -11.25 2.68
CA GLY A 242 -5.19 -12.22 1.64
C GLY A 242 -6.05 -13.46 1.88
N THR A 243 -6.95 -13.77 0.95
CA THR A 243 -7.46 -15.13 0.81
C THR A 243 -6.33 -15.98 0.22
N CYS A 244 -5.80 -16.89 1.04
CA CYS A 244 -4.99 -18.02 0.60
C CYS A 244 -5.70 -18.80 -0.52
#